data_AF-A0A9D6EU19-F1
#
_entry.id   AF-A0A9D6EU19-F1
#
_cell.length_a   1.000
_cell.length_b   1.000
_cell.length_c   1.000
_cell.angle_alpha   90.00
_cell.angle_beta   90.00
_cell.angle_gamma   90.00
#
_symmetry.space_group_name_H-M   'P 1'
#
loop_
_entity.id
_entity.type
_entity.pdbx_description
1 polymer ?
#
loop_
_entity_poly.entity_id
_entity_poly.type
_entity_poly.pdbx_seq_one_letter_code
_entity_poly.pdbx_strand_id
1 'polypeptide(L)'
;ERTKAPGSVVVATLEGSRPLLVEVQALTVSTHMPVPRRVGNGVNTNRLTMLVAILQKHLRVPLGQFDIYVNVASGIKIFEPAVDLGICLSIISSFKNKPLPERTVAIGEVGLLGEIRNVIGLDRRIKEAKKLGFSTIVSPREYSGIEKIVRALV
;
A
#
# COMPACT_ATOMS: atom_id res chain seq x y z
N GLU A 1 0.47 16.41 -12.48
CA GLU A 1 -0.30 15.33 -13.15
C GLU A 1 -0.02 14.01 -12.45
N ARG A 2 -1.01 13.14 -12.30
CA ARG A 2 -0.77 11.76 -11.82
C ARG A 2 -0.73 10.86 -13.03
N THR A 3 0.46 10.38 -13.34
CA THR A 3 0.63 9.33 -14.34
C THR A 3 -0.08 8.07 -13.85
N LYS A 4 -0.89 7.47 -14.72
CA LYS A 4 -1.60 6.20 -14.51
C LYS A 4 -0.60 5.03 -14.52
N ALA A 5 0.36 5.06 -13.61
CA ALA A 5 1.49 4.15 -13.57
C ALA A 5 1.22 3.00 -12.58
N PRO A 6 1.52 1.75 -12.95
CA PRO A 6 1.61 0.66 -12.00
C PRO A 6 2.56 0.99 -10.86
N GLY A 7 2.23 0.51 -9.67
CA GLY A 7 3.08 0.69 -8.50
C GLY A 7 2.89 1.99 -7.73
N SER A 8 1.93 2.84 -8.08
CA SER A 8 1.63 4.07 -7.33
C SER A 8 0.27 4.01 -6.64
N VAL A 9 0.22 4.44 -5.37
CA VAL A 9 -1.02 4.60 -4.61
C VAL A 9 -0.88 5.73 -3.60
N VAL A 10 -1.99 6.35 -3.22
CA VAL A 10 -2.00 7.29 -2.09
C VAL A 10 -2.42 6.61 -0.81
N VAL A 11 -1.75 6.97 0.26
CA VAL A 11 -2.15 6.65 1.62
C VAL A 11 -2.52 7.92 2.37
N ALA A 12 -3.35 7.78 3.40
CA ALA A 12 -3.58 8.83 4.36
C ALA A 12 -2.84 8.49 5.65
N THR A 13 -1.85 9.30 6.03
CA THR A 13 -1.14 9.23 7.31
C THR A 13 -1.66 10.30 8.29
N LEU A 14 -1.39 10.18 9.59
CA LEU A 14 -1.69 11.22 10.59
C LEU A 14 -0.39 11.84 11.09
N GLU A 15 -0.30 13.17 10.98
CA GLU A 15 0.69 13.97 11.68
C GLU A 15 -0.01 14.62 12.89
N GLY A 16 0.20 14.03 14.07
CA GLY A 16 -0.62 14.33 15.24
C GLY A 16 -2.10 14.01 14.99
N SER A 17 -2.95 15.03 14.90
CA SER A 17 -4.39 14.88 14.60
C SER A 17 -4.75 15.16 13.13
N ARG A 18 -3.81 15.67 12.33
CA ARG A 18 -4.05 16.14 10.97
C ARG A 18 -3.79 15.01 9.96
N PRO A 19 -4.78 14.66 9.11
CA PRO A 19 -4.55 13.75 8.00
C PRO A 19 -3.68 14.40 6.92
N LEU A 20 -2.69 13.65 6.45
CA LEU A 20 -1.81 14.02 5.35
C LEU A 20 -1.86 12.91 4.29
N LEU A 21 -2.10 13.29 3.05
CA LEU A 21 -2.20 12.37 1.91
C LEU A 21 -0.84 12.32 1.23
N VAL A 22 -0.25 11.13 1.16
CA VAL A 22 1.11 10.94 0.64
C VAL A 22 1.10 9.81 -0.38
N GLU A 23 1.87 9.97 -1.45
CA GLU A 23 2.04 8.93 -2.46
C GLU A 23 3.10 7.92 -2.02
N VAL A 24 2.75 6.64 -2.13
CA VAL A 24 3.64 5.49 -1.97
C VAL A 24 3.82 4.86 -3.33
N GLN A 25 5.08 4.66 -3.69
CA GLN A 25 5.51 4.05 -4.93
C GLN A 25 6.21 2.73 -4.64
N ALA A 26 5.99 1.74 -5.48
CA ALA A 26 6.67 0.45 -5.43
C ALA A 26 7.20 0.07 -6.81
N LEU A 27 8.37 -0.55 -6.80
CA LEU A 27 8.99 -1.19 -7.96
C LEU A 27 9.29 -2.64 -7.59
N THR A 28 8.66 -3.57 -8.31
CA THR A 28 8.87 -5.01 -8.19
C THR A 28 9.55 -5.51 -9.45
N VAL A 29 10.72 -6.13 -9.32
CA VAL A 29 11.54 -6.60 -10.45
C VAL A 29 12.14 -7.96 -10.15
N SER A 30 12.26 -8.82 -11.15
CA SER A 30 12.86 -10.16 -10.98
C SER A 30 14.27 -10.04 -10.40
N THR A 31 14.57 -10.84 -9.39
CA THR A 31 15.88 -10.85 -8.75
C THR A 31 16.82 -11.84 -9.43
N HIS A 32 18.10 -11.51 -9.45
CA HIS A 32 19.18 -12.44 -9.82
C HIS A 32 20.01 -12.86 -8.60
N MET A 33 19.61 -12.45 -7.39
CA MET A 33 20.31 -12.76 -6.15
C MET A 33 19.71 -13.99 -5.46
N PRO A 34 20.50 -14.75 -4.68
CA PRO A 34 19.96 -15.82 -3.85
C PRO A 34 18.95 -15.33 -2.79
N VAL A 35 19.12 -14.09 -2.32
CA VAL A 35 18.21 -13.43 -1.38
C VAL A 35 17.72 -12.12 -2.02
N PRO A 36 16.40 -11.98 -2.31
CA PRO A 36 15.87 -10.79 -2.94
C PRO A 36 15.95 -9.56 -2.04
N ARG A 37 16.19 -8.40 -2.63
CA ARG A 37 16.25 -7.12 -1.92
C ARG A 37 14.87 -6.65 -1.49
N ARG A 38 14.79 -6.10 -0.27
CA ARG A 38 13.62 -5.37 0.25
C ARG A 38 14.10 -4.02 0.75
N VAL A 39 13.76 -2.97 0.03
CA VAL A 39 14.27 -1.62 0.32
C VAL A 39 13.10 -0.69 0.55
N GLY A 40 13.06 -0.06 1.72
CA GLY A 40 12.05 0.92 2.09
C GLY A 40 12.66 2.30 2.31
N ASN A 41 12.26 3.28 1.51
CA ASN A 41 12.59 4.70 1.69
C ASN A 41 11.35 5.42 2.22
N GLY A 42 11.41 5.92 3.46
CA GLY A 42 10.26 6.54 4.13
C GLY A 42 9.28 5.56 4.79
N VAL A 43 9.56 4.26 4.75
CA VAL A 43 8.81 3.19 5.45
C VAL A 43 9.75 2.32 6.27
N ASN A 44 9.20 1.54 7.21
CA ASN A 44 9.99 0.59 7.99
C ASN A 44 10.26 -0.69 7.17
N THR A 45 11.53 -1.04 6.97
CA THR A 45 11.91 -2.21 6.16
C THR A 45 11.48 -3.55 6.76
N ASN A 46 11.48 -3.70 8.08
CA ASN A 46 10.99 -4.94 8.72
C ASN A 46 9.50 -5.13 8.47
N ARG A 47 8.73 -4.03 8.57
CA ARG A 47 7.31 -4.01 8.23
C ARG A 47 7.08 -4.34 6.75
N LEU A 48 7.89 -3.76 5.85
CA LEU A 48 7.85 -4.11 4.41
C LEU A 48 8.07 -5.62 4.19
N THR A 49 9.09 -6.21 4.81
CA THR A 49 9.36 -7.66 4.70
C THR A 49 8.17 -8.50 5.19
N MET A 50 7.55 -8.10 6.30
CA MET A 50 6.34 -8.77 6.81
C MET A 50 5.17 -8.65 5.83
N LEU A 51 4.89 -7.45 5.31
CA LEU A 51 3.80 -7.22 4.34
C LEU A 51 4.00 -8.06 3.06
N VAL A 52 5.23 -8.16 2.57
CA VAL A 52 5.58 -9.04 1.44
C VAL A 52 5.24 -10.50 1.74
N ALA A 53 5.57 -10.99 2.94
CA ALA A 53 5.27 -12.36 3.34
C ALA A 53 3.75 -12.63 3.37
N ILE A 54 2.96 -11.68 3.87
CA ILE A 54 1.49 -11.73 3.86
C ILE A 54 0.98 -11.81 2.42
N LEU A 55 1.44 -10.93 1.53
CA LEU A 55 1.04 -10.92 0.12
C LEU A 55 1.37 -12.25 -0.57
N GLN A 56 2.58 -12.77 -0.38
CA GLN A 56 2.99 -14.06 -0.95
C GLN A 56 2.09 -15.19 -0.45
N LYS A 57 1.80 -15.24 0.84
CA LYS A 57 0.98 -16.31 1.45
C LYS A 57 -0.47 -16.28 0.96
N HIS A 58 -1.11 -15.12 1.02
CA HIS A 58 -2.55 -14.99 0.79
C HIS A 58 -2.90 -14.78 -0.68
N LEU A 59 -2.08 -14.06 -1.44
CA LEU A 59 -2.33 -13.88 -2.87
C LEU A 59 -1.67 -14.96 -3.74
N ARG A 60 -0.87 -15.86 -3.14
CA ARG A 60 -0.15 -16.94 -3.84
C ARG A 60 0.73 -16.44 -4.99
N VAL A 61 1.32 -15.25 -4.81
CA VAL A 61 2.24 -14.64 -5.78
C VAL A 61 3.69 -14.93 -5.42
N PRO A 62 4.59 -15.19 -6.39
CA PRO A 62 5.97 -15.61 -6.13
C PRO A 62 6.90 -14.44 -5.79
N LEU A 63 6.49 -13.54 -4.88
CA LEU A 63 7.26 -12.33 -4.57
C LEU A 63 8.66 -12.62 -4.02
N GLY A 64 8.91 -13.81 -3.47
CA GLY A 64 10.23 -14.30 -3.07
C GLY A 64 11.24 -14.45 -4.22
N GLN A 65 10.83 -14.24 -5.47
CA GLN A 65 11.71 -14.21 -6.65
C GLN A 65 11.95 -12.79 -7.18
N PHE A 66 11.53 -11.76 -6.41
CA PHE A 66 11.55 -10.37 -6.85
C PHE A 66 12.21 -9.48 -5.81
N ASP A 67 13.05 -8.57 -6.29
CA ASP A 67 13.46 -7.41 -5.53
C ASP A 67 12.28 -6.44 -5.44
N ILE A 68 12.07 -5.86 -4.26
CA ILE A 68 11.01 -4.88 -4.02
C ILE A 68 11.58 -3.64 -3.38
N TYR A 69 11.34 -2.52 -4.04
CA TYR A 69 11.68 -1.19 -3.60
C TYR A 69 10.38 -0.44 -3.32
N VAL A 70 10.25 0.16 -2.14
CA VAL A 70 9.13 1.02 -1.77
C VAL A 70 9.67 2.39 -1.41
N ASN A 71 9.08 3.43 -1.99
CA ASN A 71 9.44 4.82 -1.76
C ASN A 71 8.22 5.64 -1.39
N VAL A 72 8.40 6.52 -0.42
CA VAL A 72 7.40 7.52 -0.04
C VAL A 72 7.80 8.83 -0.70
N ALA A 73 6.88 9.41 -1.48
CA ALA A 73 7.15 10.67 -2.17
C ALA A 73 7.49 11.80 -1.18
N SER A 74 8.20 12.81 -1.68
CA SER A 74 8.51 14.05 -0.94
C SER A 74 9.39 13.89 0.30
N GLY A 75 10.10 12.76 0.45
CA GLY A 75 11.04 12.54 1.57
C GLY A 75 10.37 12.35 2.93
N ILE A 76 9.05 12.17 2.95
CA ILE A 76 8.26 12.00 4.17
C ILE A 76 8.46 10.59 4.72
N LYS A 77 8.44 10.46 6.04
CA LYS A 77 8.45 9.15 6.72
C LYS A 77 7.06 8.84 7.28
N ILE A 78 6.51 7.70 6.92
CA ILE A 78 5.17 7.25 7.33
C ILE A 78 5.27 5.94 8.13
N PHE A 79 5.45 6.06 9.44
CA PHE A 79 5.63 4.92 10.35
C PHE A 79 4.37 4.65 11.17
N GLU A 80 3.34 4.09 10.54
CA GLU A 80 2.11 3.71 11.23
C GLU A 80 1.37 2.57 10.53
N PRO A 81 0.44 1.88 11.20
CA PRO A 81 -0.32 0.79 10.58
C PRO A 81 -1.27 1.20 9.45
N ALA A 82 -1.76 2.44 9.45
CA ALA A 82 -2.75 2.89 8.47
C ALA A 82 -2.27 2.85 7.01
N VAL A 83 -0.96 2.79 6.78
CA VAL A 83 -0.37 2.82 5.44
C VAL A 83 -0.08 1.42 4.88
N ASP A 84 -0.26 0.36 5.67
CA ASP A 84 0.04 -1.02 5.26
C ASP A 84 -0.70 -1.41 3.99
N LEU A 85 -2.01 -1.14 3.96
CA LEU A 85 -2.82 -1.48 2.81
C LEU A 85 -2.31 -0.78 1.55
N GLY A 86 -1.88 0.49 1.65
CA GLY A 86 -1.28 1.19 0.52
C GLY A 86 0.04 0.57 0.08
N ILE A 87 0.95 0.26 1.00
CA ILE A 87 2.21 -0.41 0.68
C ILE A 87 1.93 -1.75 -0.02
N CYS A 88 0.95 -2.51 0.46
CA CYS A 88 0.55 -3.77 -0.17
C CYS A 88 0.02 -3.58 -1.59
N LEU A 89 -0.86 -2.61 -1.81
CA LEU A 89 -1.48 -2.36 -3.12
C LEU A 89 -0.49 -1.77 -4.13
N SER A 90 0.45 -0.91 -3.72
CA SER A 90 1.51 -0.44 -4.61
C SER A 90 2.39 -1.60 -5.07
N ILE A 91 2.81 -2.48 -4.17
CA ILE A 91 3.60 -3.67 -4.52
C ILE A 91 2.86 -4.55 -5.54
N ILE A 92 1.60 -4.89 -5.27
CA ILE A 92 0.84 -5.77 -6.17
C ILE A 92 0.53 -5.11 -7.51
N SER A 93 0.24 -3.80 -7.51
CA SER A 93 0.07 -3.02 -8.73
C SER A 93 1.34 -3.07 -9.60
N SER A 94 2.51 -2.89 -8.98
CA SER A 94 3.82 -2.98 -9.66
C SER A 94 4.08 -4.39 -10.20
N PHE A 95 3.93 -5.41 -9.34
CA PHE A 95 4.14 -6.82 -9.69
C PHE A 95 3.26 -7.28 -10.85
N LYS A 96 1.97 -6.91 -10.85
CA LYS A 96 1.02 -7.25 -11.91
C LYS A 96 1.11 -6.33 -13.13
N ASN A 97 1.98 -5.31 -13.09
CA ASN A 97 2.08 -4.26 -14.09
C ASN A 97 0.71 -3.64 -14.46
N LYS A 98 -0.14 -3.43 -13.46
CA LYS A 98 -1.51 -2.91 -13.65
C LYS A 98 -1.77 -1.75 -12.69
N PRO A 99 -2.11 -0.55 -13.20
CA PRO A 99 -2.37 0.61 -12.35
C PRO A 99 -3.69 0.44 -11.58
N LEU A 100 -3.73 1.00 -10.37
CA LEU A 100 -4.98 1.13 -9.61
C LEU A 100 -5.92 2.16 -10.27
N PRO A 101 -7.23 2.13 -9.97
CA PRO A 101 -8.15 3.18 -10.42
C PRO A 101 -7.64 4.56 -10.02
N GLU A 102 -7.94 5.55 -10.86
CA GLU A 102 -7.58 6.93 -10.56
C GLU A 102 -8.22 7.39 -9.25
N ARG A 103 -7.55 8.35 -8.59
CA ARG A 103 -8.06 8.95 -7.35
C ARG A 103 -8.37 7.90 -6.26
N THR A 104 -7.56 6.84 -6.22
CA THR A 104 -7.55 5.82 -5.16
C THR A 104 -6.73 6.27 -3.96
N VAL A 105 -7.31 6.15 -2.77
CA VAL A 105 -6.60 6.19 -1.48
C VAL A 105 -6.79 4.85 -0.77
N ALA A 106 -5.73 4.35 -0.16
CA ALA A 106 -5.72 3.12 0.61
C ALA A 106 -5.42 3.43 2.09
N ILE A 107 -6.30 2.95 2.98
CA ILE A 107 -6.23 3.21 4.42
C ILE A 107 -6.57 1.94 5.18
N GLY A 108 -5.63 1.40 5.93
CA GLY A 108 -5.89 0.23 6.76
C GLY A 108 -4.62 -0.51 7.14
N GLU A 109 -4.70 -1.19 8.27
CA GLU A 109 -3.67 -2.12 8.72
C GLU A 109 -3.92 -3.48 8.06
N VAL A 110 -2.85 -4.17 7.66
CA VAL A 110 -2.94 -5.52 7.09
C VAL A 110 -2.47 -6.51 8.15
N GLY A 111 -3.37 -7.36 8.60
CA GLY A 111 -3.06 -8.41 9.57
C GLY A 111 -2.36 -9.61 8.91
N LEU A 112 -1.70 -10.42 9.75
CA LEU A 112 -0.97 -11.61 9.29
C LEU A 112 -1.87 -12.66 8.62
N LEU A 113 -3.17 -12.65 8.91
CA LEU A 113 -4.16 -13.54 8.29
C LEU A 113 -4.73 -12.94 6.98
N GLY A 114 -4.18 -11.83 6.50
CA GLY A 114 -4.60 -11.17 5.25
C GLY A 114 -5.85 -10.30 5.41
N GLU A 115 -6.34 -10.14 6.64
CA GLU A 115 -7.48 -9.29 6.98
C GLU A 115 -7.10 -7.81 7.00
N ILE A 116 -8.06 -6.94 6.69
CA ILE A 116 -7.87 -5.48 6.79
C ILE A 116 -8.48 -5.00 8.10
N ARG A 117 -7.65 -4.40 8.95
CA ARG A 117 -8.02 -3.97 10.30
C ARG A 117 -8.26 -2.46 10.34
N ASN A 118 -9.12 -2.07 11.29
CA ASN A 118 -9.43 -0.67 11.54
C ASN A 118 -8.22 0.08 12.11
N VAL A 119 -8.15 1.38 11.87
CA VAL A 119 -7.01 2.24 12.28
C VAL A 119 -7.49 3.54 12.90
N ILE A 120 -6.61 4.13 13.72
CA ILE A 120 -6.92 5.37 14.43
C ILE A 120 -7.22 6.48 13.42
N GLY A 121 -8.35 7.16 13.65
CA GLY A 121 -8.78 8.31 12.87
C GLY A 121 -9.27 7.99 11.45
N LEU A 122 -9.74 6.77 11.18
CA LEU A 122 -10.25 6.35 9.87
C LEU A 122 -11.22 7.38 9.24
N ASP A 123 -12.24 7.83 9.99
CA ASP A 123 -13.20 8.83 9.51
C ASP A 123 -12.55 10.15 9.08
N ARG A 124 -11.58 10.63 9.86
CA ARG A 124 -10.86 11.87 9.56
C ARG A 124 -10.05 11.73 8.28
N ARG A 125 -9.37 10.59 8.10
CA ARG A 125 -8.59 10.28 6.89
C ARG A 125 -9.50 10.20 5.66
N ILE A 126 -10.62 9.49 5.76
CA ILE A 126 -11.61 9.38 4.68
C ILE A 126 -12.18 10.75 4.32
N LYS A 127 -12.54 11.56 5.33
CA LYS A 127 -13.10 12.90 5.12
C LYS A 127 -12.10 13.81 4.38
N GLU A 128 -10.83 13.79 4.78
CA GLU A 128 -9.79 14.59 4.11
C GLU A 128 -9.53 14.10 2.68
N ALA A 129 -9.46 12.78 2.47
CA ALA A 129 -9.31 12.23 1.13
C ALA A 129 -10.46 12.64 0.20
N LYS A 130 -11.71 12.56 0.67
CA LYS A 130 -12.88 13.02 -0.09
C LYS A 130 -12.81 14.52 -0.40
N LYS A 131 -12.39 15.34 0.58
CA LYS A 131 -12.20 16.79 0.40
C LYS A 131 -11.16 17.11 -0.69
N LEU A 132 -10.11 16.31 -0.81
CA LEU A 132 -9.10 16.41 -1.86
C LEU A 132 -9.51 15.74 -3.18
N GLY A 133 -10.75 15.24 -3.27
CA GLY A 133 -11.34 14.70 -4.49
C GLY A 133 -10.99 13.24 -4.78
N PHE A 134 -10.60 12.45 -3.77
CA PHE A 134 -10.44 11.00 -3.93
C PHE A 134 -11.83 10.33 -3.98
N SER A 135 -12.11 9.64 -5.09
CA SER A 135 -13.38 8.96 -5.35
C SER A 135 -13.36 7.49 -4.94
N THR A 136 -12.19 6.85 -4.96
CA THR A 136 -12.03 5.43 -4.61
C THR A 136 -11.35 5.32 -3.25
N ILE A 137 -12.08 4.86 -2.23
CA ILE A 137 -11.59 4.79 -0.85
C ILE A 137 -11.46 3.32 -0.42
N VAL A 138 -10.27 2.74 -0.54
CA VAL A 138 -10.04 1.36 -0.10
C VAL A 138 -9.78 1.34 1.40
N SER A 139 -10.68 0.74 2.16
CA SER A 139 -10.64 0.77 3.63
C SER A 139 -11.26 -0.48 4.27
N PRO A 140 -11.01 -0.73 5.58
CA PRO A 140 -11.65 -1.83 6.32
C PRO A 140 -13.18 -1.75 6.40
N ARG A 141 -13.79 -0.61 6.03
CA ARG A 141 -15.25 -0.49 5.93
C ARG A 141 -15.84 -1.19 4.71
N GLU A 142 -15.06 -1.27 3.65
CA GLU A 142 -15.50 -1.79 2.35
C GLU A 142 -14.95 -3.21 2.12
N TYR A 143 -13.75 -3.48 2.62
CA TYR A 143 -13.06 -4.75 2.37
C TYR A 143 -12.58 -5.41 3.66
N SER A 144 -12.89 -6.70 3.80
CA SER A 144 -12.47 -7.50 4.95
C SER A 144 -11.07 -8.11 4.78
N GLY A 145 -10.51 -8.16 3.56
CA GLY A 145 -9.23 -8.83 3.29
C GLY A 145 -8.60 -8.48 1.95
N ILE A 146 -7.28 -8.66 1.85
CA ILE A 146 -6.46 -8.21 0.72
C ILE A 146 -6.81 -8.92 -0.61
N GLU A 147 -7.18 -10.20 -0.56
CA GLU A 147 -7.57 -10.96 -1.76
C GLU A 147 -8.76 -10.34 -2.49
N LYS A 148 -9.78 -9.90 -1.74
CA LYS A 148 -10.99 -9.28 -2.31
C LYS A 148 -10.65 -7.96 -3.00
N ILE A 149 -9.79 -7.16 -2.37
CA ILE A 149 -9.35 -5.87 -2.91
C ILE A 149 -8.58 -6.07 -4.21
N VAL A 150 -7.61 -6.98 -4.22
CA VAL A 150 -6.79 -7.24 -5.41
C VAL A 150 -7.68 -7.74 -6.55
N ARG A 151 -8.62 -8.66 -6.32
CA ARG A 151 -9.56 -9.10 -7.37
C ARG A 151 -10.41 -7.96 -7.93
N ALA A 152 -10.80 -7.00 -7.10
CA ALA A 152 -11.62 -5.88 -7.52
C ALA A 152 -10.83 -4.80 -8.30
N LEU A 153 -9.56 -4.56 -7.93
CA LEU A 153 -8.81 -3.39 -8.39
C LEU A 153 -7.61 -3.71 -9.30
N VAL A 154 -7.01 -4.90 -9.18
CA VAL A 154 -5.75 -5.29 -9.86
C VAL A 154 -5.83 -6.70 -10.43
#